data_AF-A0A8J7N3J7-F1
#
_entry.id   AF-A0A8J7N3J7-F1
#
_cell.length_a   1.000
_cell.length_b   1.000
_cell.length_c   1.000
_cell.angle_alpha   90.00
_cell.angle_beta   90.00
_cell.angle_gamma   90.00
#
_symmetry.space_group_name_H-M   'P 1'
#
loop_
_entity.id
_entity.type
_entity.pdbx_description
1 polymer ?
#
loop_
_entity_poly.entity_id
_entity_poly.type
_entity_poly.pdbx_seq_one_letter_code
_entity_poly.pdbx_strand_id
1 'polypeptide(L)' 'MSQVLITCPVTGRPVYTGLNYEWPSFESADLPAQSLKCPLCGKVHEWAKNDAYLRADGAC' A
#
# COMPACT_ATOMS: atom_id res chain seq x y z
N MET A 1 -6.51 -12.57 2.35
CA MET A 1 -5.33 -11.71 2.63
C MET A 1 -4.90 -10.96 1.37
N SER A 2 -5.16 -9.65 1.33
CA SER A 2 -4.80 -8.77 0.22
C SER A 2 -3.52 -8.01 0.55
N GLN A 3 -2.63 -7.84 -0.42
CA GLN A 3 -1.40 -7.08 -0.24
C GLN A 3 -1.70 -5.59 -0.42
N VAL A 4 -1.22 -4.74 0.49
CA VAL A 4 -1.30 -3.28 0.32
C VAL A 4 -0.13 -2.84 -0.55
N LEU A 5 -0.42 -2.31 -1.73
CA LEU A 5 0.57 -1.70 -2.60
C LEU A 5 0.30 -0.21 -2.75
N ILE A 6 1.37 0.57 -2.82
CA ILE A 6 1.32 2.00 -3.14
C ILE A 6 2.12 2.24 -4.40
N THR A 7 1.71 3.19 -5.23
CA THR A 7 2.53 3.58 -6.37
C THR A 7 3.55 4.61 -5.90
N CYS A 8 4.83 4.32 -6.04
CA CYS A 8 5.87 5.28 -5.72
C CYS A 8 5.89 6.38 -6.80
N PRO A 9 5.63 7.66 -6.50
CA PRO A 9 5.63 8.74 -7.49
C PRO A 9 7.02 9.01 -8.08
N VAL A 10 8.09 8.56 -7.41
CA VAL A 10 9.48 8.76 -7.85
C VAL A 10 9.92 7.71 -8.87
N THR A 11 9.52 6.45 -8.66
CA THR A 11 9.93 5.33 -9.54
C THR A 11 8.81 4.89 -10.49
N GLY A 12 7.57 5.34 -10.27
CA GLY A 12 6.38 4.91 -10.99
C GLY A 12 6.04 3.43 -10.77
N ARG A 13 6.67 2.78 -9.78
CA ARG A 13 6.54 1.34 -9.54
C ARG A 13 5.61 1.06 -8.34
N PRO A 14 4.81 -0.01 -8.41
CA PRO A 14 4.10 -0.53 -7.25
C PRO A 14 5.12 -0.98 -6.20
N VAL A 15 5.03 -0.40 -5.00
CA VAL A 15 5.81 -0.78 -3.83
C VAL A 15 4.88 -1.47 -2.85
N TYR A 16 5.22 -2.69 -2.51
CA TYR A 16 4.56 -3.40 -1.42
C TYR A 16 4.96 -2.75 -0.10
N THR A 17 3.97 -2.32 0.70
CA THR A 17 4.21 -1.59 1.95
C THR A 17 4.62 -2.50 3.11
N GLY A 18 4.63 -3.83 2.91
CA GLY A 18 4.84 -4.78 3.99
C GLY A 18 3.56 -5.14 4.75
N LEU A 19 2.46 -4.44 4.47
CA LEU A 19 1.17 -4.65 5.12
C LEU A 19 0.27 -5.55 4.28
N ASN A 20 -0.34 -6.53 4.96
CA ASN A 20 -1.44 -7.30 4.42
C ASN A 20 -2.71 -6.85 5.11
N TYR A 21 -3.70 -6.45 4.33
CA TYR A 21 -5.03 -6.11 4.80
C TYR A 21 -6.06 -6.99 4.11
N GLU A 22 -7.17 -7.28 4.78
CA GLU A 22 -8.33 -7.86 4.11
C GLU A 22 -9.20 -6.72 3.56
N TRP A 23 -9.87 -6.95 2.43
CA TRP A 23 -10.80 -5.99 1.83
C TRP A 23 -11.75 -5.33 2.83
N PRO A 24 -12.50 -6.08 3.67
CA PRO A 24 -13.42 -5.46 4.63
C PRO A 24 -12.69 -4.64 5.70
N SER A 25 -11.49 -5.06 6.12
CA SER A 25 -10.68 -4.33 7.08
C SER A 25 -10.11 -3.05 6.49
N PHE A 26 -9.71 -3.02 5.23
CA PHE A 26 -9.22 -1.80 4.58
C PHE A 26 -10.35 -0.82 4.29
N GLU A 27 -11.52 -1.31 3.89
CA GLU A 27 -12.69 -0.45 3.67
C GLU A 27 -13.17 0.20 4.97
N SER A 28 -13.18 -0.57 6.06
CA SER A 28 -13.61 -0.09 7.38
C SER A 28 -12.50 0.62 8.17
N ALA A 29 -11.22 0.43 7.81
CA ALA A 29 -10.12 1.09 8.49
C ALA A 29 -10.00 2.54 8.05
N ASP A 30 -9.99 3.42 9.05
CA ASP A 30 -9.49 4.77 8.94
C ASP A 30 -7.96 4.69 9.01
N LEU A 31 -7.32 4.63 7.84
CA LEU A 31 -5.87 4.59 7.71
C LEU A 31 -5.37 6.03 7.55
N PRO A 32 -4.83 6.66 8.61
CA PRO A 32 -4.19 7.96 8.49
C PRO A 32 -2.97 7.86 7.56
N ALA A 33 -2.44 9.01 7.12
CA ALA A 33 -1.22 9.05 6.31
C ALA A 33 -0.10 8.26 7.02
N GLN A 34 0.28 7.13 6.45
CA GLN A 34 1.34 6.28 6.98
C GLN A 34 2.63 6.58 6.23
N SER A 35 3.72 6.66 6.98
CA SER A 35 5.07 6.78 6.41
C SER A 35 5.67 5.38 6.23
N LEU A 36 6.01 5.06 4.98
CA LEU A 36 6.74 3.85 4.61
C LEU A 36 8.10 4.22 4.04
N LYS A 37 9.16 3.58 4.53
CA LYS A 37 10.45 3.62 3.84
C LYS A 37 10.41 2.72 2.61
N CYS A 38 10.39 3.31 1.43
CA CYS A 38 10.37 2.57 0.17
C CYS A 38 11.75 1.94 -0.11
N PRO A 39 11.83 0.61 -0.30
CA PRO A 39 13.09 -0.05 -0.64
C PRO A 39 13.54 0.21 -2.09
N LEU A 40 12.64 0.67 -2.98
CA LEU A 40 13.00 0.94 -4.39
C LEU A 40 13.73 2.28 -4.56
N CYS A 41 13.32 3.33 -3.85
CA CYS A 41 13.90 4.66 -3.99
C CYS A 41 14.73 5.09 -2.76
N GLY A 42 14.65 4.35 -1.65
CA GLY A 42 15.30 4.67 -0.38
C GLY A 42 14.65 5.83 0.39
N LYS A 43 13.60 6.45 -0.13
CA LYS A 43 12.89 7.58 0.50
C LYS A 43 11.73 7.10 1.36
N VAL A 44 11.35 7.93 2.33
CA VAL A 44 10.11 7.78 3.09
C VAL A 44 8.97 8.37 2.26
N HIS A 45 7.97 7.55 2.00
CA HIS A 45 6.73 7.94 1.33
C HIS A 45 5.61 7.98 2.37
N GLU A 46 4.99 9.14 2.51
CA GLU A 46 3.67 9.22 3.08
C GLU A 46 2.66 8.75 2.05
N TRP A 47 1.83 7.80 2.44
CA TRP A 47 0.73 7.30 1.64
C TRP A 47 -0.53 7.28 2.50
N ALA A 48 -1.64 7.63 1.88
CA ALA A 48 -2.95 7.53 2.48
C ALA A 48 -3.73 6.39 1.82
N LYS A 49 -4.91 6.07 2.38
CA LYS A 49 -5.85 5.11 1.78
C LYS A 49 -6.19 5.42 0.30
N ASN A 50 -6.17 6.69 -0.09
CA ASN A 50 -6.41 7.11 -1.49
C ASN A 50 -5.26 6.75 -2.45
N ASP A 51 -4.02 6.68 -1.96
CA ASP A 51 -2.83 6.34 -2.76
C ASP A 51 -2.48 4.85 -2.70
N ALA A 52 -3.09 4.12 -1.76
CA ALA A 52 -2.93 2.68 -1.58
C ALA A 52 -4.04 1.90 -2.28
N TYR A 53 -3.67 0.81 -2.94
CA TYR A 53 -4.58 -0.15 -3.51
C TYR A 53 -4.28 -1.55 -2.98
N LEU A 54 -5.37 -2.25 -2.65
CA LEU A 54 -5.29 -3.65 -2.32
C LEU A 54 -5.19 -4.47 -3.59
N ARG A 55 -4.13 -5.26 -3.74
CA ARG A 55 -4.10 -6.33 -4.72
C ARG A 55 -4.47 -7.61 -4.00
N ALA A 56 -5.68 -8.09 -4.25
CA ALA A 56 -6.01 -9.48 -3.98
C ALA A 56 -5.16 -10.31 -4.93
N ASP A 57 -4.29 -11.15 -4.39
CA ASP A 57 -3.72 -12.23 -5.19
C ASP A 57 -4.91 -13.18 -5.46
N GLY A 58 -5.53 -13.00 -6.61
CA GLY A 58 -6.73 -13.72 -7.01
C GLY A 58 -6.40 -15.20 -7.17
N ALA A 59 -6.50 -15.95 -6.07
CA ALA A 59 -6.68 -17.38 -6.13
C ALA A 59 -8.11 -17.63 -6.65
N CYS A 60 -8.14 -18.21 -7.84
CA CYS A 60 -9.29 -18.73 -8.56
C CYS A 60 -10.09 -19.79 -7.79
#